data_AF-A0A9D6Y859-F1
#
_entry.id   AF-A0A9D6Y859-F1
#
_cell.length_a   1.000
_cell.length_b   1.000
_cell.length_c   1.000
_cell.angle_alpha   90.00
_cell.angle_beta   90.00
_cell.angle_gamma   90.00
#
_symmetry.space_group_name_H-M   'P 1'
#
loop_
_entity.id
_entity.type
_entity.pdbx_description
1 polymer ?
#
loop_
_entity_poly.entity_id
_entity_poly.type
_entity_poly.pdbx_seq_one_letter_code
_entity_poly.pdbx_strand_id
1 'polypeptide(L)' 'MTITLSGIVHGRRIDLDADAPVPDGAAVTVRLESRRLTADERRQAVFTTAGSWRDDASLDAVFAEIARRRER' A
#
# COMPACT_ATOMS: atom_id res chain seq x y z
N MET A 1 9.64 20.55 -19.26
CA MET A 1 9.34 20.95 -17.87
C MET A 1 9.43 19.70 -17.02
N THR A 2 10.14 19.74 -15.89
CA THR A 2 10.34 18.56 -15.03
C THR A 2 9.42 18.70 -13.82
N ILE A 3 8.63 17.67 -13.54
CA ILE A 3 7.69 17.63 -12.41
C ILE A 3 8.12 16.47 -11.52
N THR A 4 8.18 16.69 -10.22
CA THR A 4 8.48 15.66 -9.22
C THR A 4 7.20 15.30 -8.50
N LEU A 5 6.81 14.04 -8.53
CA LEU A 5 5.66 13.48 -7.82
C LEU A 5 6.11 12.30 -6.98
N SER A 6 5.44 12.09 -5.85
CA SER A 6 5.61 10.92 -4.99
C SER A 6 4.52 9.89 -5.27
N GLY A 7 4.81 8.63 -4.97
CA GLY A 7 3.86 7.55 -5.12
C GLY A 7 4.42 6.20 -4.72
N ILE A 8 3.60 5.17 -4.85
CA ILE A 8 3.91 3.79 -4.49
C ILE A 8 3.95 2.92 -5.75
N VAL A 9 5.00 2.11 -5.88
CA VAL A 9 5.16 1.17 -7.00
C VAL A 9 4.45 -0.14 -6.69
N HIS A 10 3.51 -0.53 -7.55
CA HIS A 10 2.78 -1.80 -7.55
C HIS A 10 3.08 -2.57 -8.84
N GLY A 11 4.15 -3.35 -8.85
CA GLY A 11 4.58 -4.10 -10.04
C GLY A 11 4.95 -3.17 -11.20
N ARG A 12 4.09 -3.10 -12.22
CA ARG A 12 4.26 -2.23 -13.41
C ARG A 12 3.44 -0.93 -13.32
N ARG A 13 2.72 -0.70 -12.22
CA ARG A 13 1.90 0.49 -11.99
C ARG A 13 2.53 1.33 -10.89
N ILE A 14 2.41 2.65 -11.00
CA ILE A 14 2.78 3.59 -9.95
C ILE A 14 1.50 4.33 -9.59
N ASP A 15 1.07 4.20 -8.34
CA ASP A 15 -0.04 5.00 -7.80
C ASP A 15 0.55 6.27 -7.21
N LEU A 16 0.26 7.41 -7.85
CA LEU A 16 0.77 8.71 -7.46
C LEU A 16 -0.05 9.28 -6.30
N ASP A 17 0.60 9.98 -5.39
CA ASP A 17 -0.06 10.63 -4.25
C ASP A 17 -0.87 11.88 -4.68
N ALA A 18 -0.67 12.35 -5.92
CA ALA A 18 -1.35 13.49 -6.52
C ALA A 18 -1.47 13.35 -8.04
N ASP A 19 -2.42 14.07 -8.62
CA ASP A 19 -2.63 14.10 -10.06
C ASP A 19 -1.41 14.66 -10.80
N ALA A 20 -1.04 14.00 -11.90
CA ALA A 20 0.00 14.52 -12.77
C ALA A 20 -0.59 15.66 -13.62
N PRO A 21 0.05 16.85 -13.67
CA PRO A 21 -0.42 17.97 -14.47
C PRO A 21 -0.03 17.78 -15.95
N VAL A 22 -0.34 16.61 -16.50
CA VAL A 22 -0.13 16.23 -17.90
C VAL A 22 -1.47 15.74 -18.47
N PRO A 23 -1.75 15.98 -19.76
CA PRO A 23 -2.95 15.45 -20.39
C PRO A 23 -2.99 13.93 -20.38
N ASP A 24 -4.20 13.37 -20.34
CA ASP A 24 -4.38 11.93 -20.49
C ASP A 24 -3.82 11.46 -21.85
N GLY A 25 -3.20 10.27 -21.87
CA GLY A 25 -2.53 9.71 -23.05
C GLY A 25 -1.18 10.35 -23.43
N ALA A 26 -0.67 11.33 -22.68
CA ALA A 26 0.65 11.90 -22.94
C ALA A 26 1.77 10.88 -22.69
N ALA A 27 2.68 10.72 -23.65
CA ALA A 27 3.89 9.94 -23.46
C ALA A 27 4.86 10.68 -22.52
N VAL A 28 5.31 10.01 -21.47
CA VAL A 28 6.22 10.57 -20.46
C VAL A 28 7.39 9.62 -20.19
N THR A 29 8.52 10.19 -19.80
CA THR A 29 9.67 9.44 -19.27
C THR A 29 9.68 9.56 -17.76
N VAL A 30 9.72 8.43 -17.04
CA VAL A 30 9.70 8.39 -15.58
C VAL A 30 11.11 8.15 -15.04
N ARG A 31 11.54 8.98 -14.07
CA ARG A 31 12.75 8.75 -13.28
C ARG A 31 12.34 8.28 -11.88
N LEU A 32 12.82 7.12 -11.47
CA LEU A 32 12.51 6.52 -10.18
C LEU A 32 13.65 6.74 -9.19
N GLU A 33 13.32 7.30 -8.03
CA GLU A 33 14.24 7.44 -6.91
C GLU A 33 13.67 6.69 -5.71
N SER A 34 14.31 5.58 -5.33
CA SER A 34 13.85 4.79 -4.18
C SER A 34 14.18 5.53 -2.88
N ARG A 35 13.17 6.05 -2.20
CA ARG A 35 13.32 6.57 -0.83
C ARG A 35 13.14 5.45 0.18
N ARG A 36 14.04 5.35 1.15
CA ARG A 36 13.81 4.51 2.33
C ARG A 36 12.84 5.23 3.25
N LEU A 37 11.77 4.54 3.65
CA LEU A 37 10.91 5.01 4.73
C LEU A 37 11.71 5.20 6.01
N THR A 38 11.45 6.30 6.71
CA THR A 38 11.98 6.54 8.04
C THR A 38 11.38 5.56 9.04
N ALA A 39 11.96 5.48 10.24
CA ALA A 39 11.42 4.63 11.31
C ALA A 39 9.99 5.04 11.69
N ASP A 40 9.70 6.34 11.70
CA ASP A 40 8.37 6.86 12.04
C ASP A 40 7.34 6.58 10.95
N GLU A 41 7.71 6.73 9.68
CA GLU A 41 6.84 6.39 8.54
C GLU A 41 6.51 4.89 8.50
N ARG A 42 7.51 4.04 8.80
CA ARG A 42 7.27 2.60 8.95
C ARG A 42 6.32 2.31 10.11
N ARG A 43 6.52 2.96 11.25
CA ARG A 43 5.67 2.78 12.42
C ARG A 43 4.24 3.23 12.12
N GLN A 44 4.07 4.36 11.46
CA GLN A 44 2.77 4.87 11.04
C GLN A 44 2.07 3.90 10.08
N ALA A 45 2.79 3.35 9.09
CA ALA A 45 2.23 2.36 8.18
C ALA A 45 1.74 1.10 8.90
N VAL A 46 2.48 0.63 9.90
CA VAL A 46 2.04 -0.48 10.78
C VAL A 46 0.79 -0.08 11.56
N PHE A 47 0.74 1.10 12.17
CA PHE A 47 -0.45 1.54 12.90
C PHE A 47 -1.69 1.68 12.01
N THR A 48 -1.54 2.17 10.78
CA THR A 48 -2.65 2.30 9.84
C THR A 48 -3.20 0.95 9.38
N THR A 49 -2.36 -0.09 9.32
CA THR A 49 -2.76 -1.43 8.86
C THR A 49 -3.13 -2.38 10.00
N ALA A 50 -2.58 -2.15 11.20
CA ALA A 50 -2.87 -2.95 12.38
C ALA A 50 -4.35 -2.82 12.77
N GLY A 51 -5.04 -3.95 12.81
CA GLY A 51 -6.48 -3.99 13.12
C GLY A 51 -7.39 -3.64 11.95
N SER A 52 -6.87 -3.47 10.73
CA SER A 52 -7.68 -3.22 9.52
C SER A 52 -8.73 -4.32 9.25
N TRP A 53 -8.51 -5.53 9.76
CA TRP A 53 -9.44 -6.65 9.66
C TRP A 53 -10.15 -6.98 10.98
N ARG A 54 -10.07 -6.10 11.99
CA ARG A 54 -10.65 -6.36 13.32
C ARG A 54 -12.15 -6.62 13.25
N ASP A 55 -12.85 -5.85 12.41
CA ASP A 55 -14.31 -5.87 12.31
C ASP A 55 -14.79 -6.62 11.04
N ASP A 56 -13.89 -7.38 10.38
CA ASP A 56 -14.22 -8.17 9.20
C ASP A 56 -14.79 -9.55 9.60
N ALA A 57 -16.11 -9.61 9.75
CA ALA A 57 -16.83 -10.82 10.11
C ALA A 57 -16.70 -11.98 9.10
N SER A 58 -16.24 -11.72 7.86
CA SER A 58 -16.02 -12.79 6.88
C SER A 58 -14.88 -13.73 7.30
N LEU A 59 -13.98 -13.26 8.18
CA LEU A 59 -12.83 -14.01 8.66
C LEU A 59 -13.16 -14.92 9.86
N ASP A 60 -14.32 -14.77 10.49
CA ASP A 60 -14.71 -15.53 11.70
C ASP A 60 -14.64 -17.05 11.46
N ALA A 61 -15.15 -17.51 10.32
CA ALA A 61 -15.12 -18.92 9.93
C ALA A 61 -13.68 -19.44 9.78
N VAL A 62 -12.76 -18.61 9.28
CA VAL A 62 -11.34 -18.95 9.12
C VAL A 62 -10.68 -19.10 10.47
N PHE A 63 -10.90 -18.16 11.40
CA PHE A 63 -10.34 -18.24 12.75
C PHE A 63 -10.89 -19.43 13.56
N ALA A 64 -12.19 -19.72 13.43
CA ALA A 64 -12.81 -20.89 14.04
C ALA A 64 -12.18 -22.21 13.56
N GLU A 65 -11.87 -22.31 12.26
CA GLU A 65 -11.17 -23.48 11.71
C GLU A 65 -9.73 -23.59 12.21
N ILE A 66 -9.00 -22.47 12.30
CA ILE A 66 -7.65 -22.45 12.86
C ILE A 66 -7.64 -22.92 14.32
N ALA A 67 -8.61 -22.48 15.13
CA ALA A 67 -8.73 -22.88 16.54
C ALA A 67 -8.91 -24.40 16.68
N ARG A 68 -9.85 -24.99 15.93
CA ARG A 68 -10.10 -26.44 15.93
C ARG A 68 -8.86 -27.27 15.61
N ARG A 69 -8.01 -26.79 14.70
CA ARG A 69 -6.78 -27.50 14.31
C ARG A 69 -5.69 -27.46 15.36
N ARG A 70 -5.65 -26.42 16.20
CA ARG A 70 -4.66 -26.26 17.27
C ARG A 70 -4.96 -27.06 18.53
N GLU A 71 -6.21 -27.47 18.69
CA GLU A 71 -6.67 -28.30 19.81
C GLU A 71 -6.49 -29.82 19.57
N ARG A 72 -5.91 -30.20 18.41
CA ARG A 72 -5.48 -31.56 18.07
C ARG A 72 -3.98 -31.72 18.27
#